data_AF-A0AAE3KI68-F1
#
_entry.id   AF-A0AAE3KI68-F1
#
_cell.length_a   1.000
_cell.length_b   1.000
_cell.length_c   1.000
_cell.angle_alpha   90.00
_cell.angle_beta   90.00
_cell.angle_gamma   90.00
#
_symmetry.space_group_name_H-M   'P 1'
#
loop_
_entity.id
_entity.type
_entity.pdbx_description
1 polymer ?
#
loop_
_entity_poly.entity_id
_entity_poly.type
_entity_poly.pdbx_seq_one_letter_code
_entity_poly.pdbx_strand_id
1 'polypeptide(L)'
;MEQVQSPAPPSKGWLDVLGRSEIPLAVYGVIFSTMAVLWVFQSLHPDVTLGFFTELLGAAFTLFIIDTLLVRSKVKRWKIVQEHVDYLIARDVNRLRDGLAMRAFGFDPVIKAGRSEDQLHAVREQRAALLSAMEAKSLDELGAALSTKSLFTENTYAYLDEKANALWNIFNMRYSEYMDPELVATLIRLHTHIKDLCGHIRQHGRAAAFPEDAEYYQTIGLQGARLSVLEILKMVNDLKQQGYSREALKY
;
A
#
# COMPACT_ATOMS: atom_id res chain seq x y z
N MET A 1 -38.45 0.24 11.36
CA MET A 1 -37.43 0.61 10.36
C MET A 1 -36.79 -0.69 9.89
N GLU A 2 -37.05 -1.02 8.63
CA GLU A 2 -36.79 -2.31 8.00
C GLU A 2 -35.29 -2.57 7.82
N GLN A 3 -34.87 -3.81 8.09
CA GLN A 3 -33.54 -4.30 7.73
C GLN A 3 -33.45 -4.40 6.20
N VAL A 4 -32.68 -3.50 5.60
CA VAL A 4 -32.30 -3.59 4.18
C VAL A 4 -31.34 -4.77 4.04
N GLN A 5 -31.83 -5.88 3.49
CA GLN A 5 -31.02 -7.01 3.04
C GLN A 5 -30.12 -6.56 1.89
N SER A 6 -28.80 -6.68 2.08
CA SER A 6 -27.83 -6.50 1.00
C SER A 6 -28.11 -7.51 -0.13
N PRO A 7 -28.07 -7.09 -1.41
CA PRO A 7 -28.30 -8.01 -2.51
C PRO A 7 -27.19 -9.07 -2.57
N ALA A 8 -27.59 -10.32 -2.84
CA ALA A 8 -26.67 -11.41 -3.07
C ALA A 8 -25.70 -11.08 -4.21
N PRO A 9 -24.42 -11.50 -4.13
CA PRO A 9 -23.46 -11.27 -5.19
C PRO A 9 -23.93 -11.93 -6.49
N PRO A 10 -23.73 -11.30 -7.66
CA PRO A 10 -24.15 -11.86 -8.93
C PRO A 10 -23.52 -13.24 -9.13
N SER A 11 -24.36 -14.23 -9.48
CA SER A 11 -23.93 -15.58 -9.79
C SER A 11 -22.94 -15.53 -10.96
N LYS A 12 -21.67 -15.83 -10.68
CA LYS A 12 -20.59 -15.87 -11.67
C LYS A 12 -20.90 -16.93 -12.72
N GLY A 13 -21.21 -16.50 -13.94
CA GLY A 13 -21.33 -17.38 -15.09
C GLY A 13 -19.98 -18.01 -15.41
N TRP A 14 -19.97 -19.28 -15.78
CA TRP A 14 -18.78 -20.02 -16.24
C TRP A 14 -18.00 -19.34 -17.38
N LEU A 15 -18.65 -18.44 -18.13
CA LEU A 15 -18.03 -17.62 -19.18
C LEU A 15 -17.08 -16.53 -18.62
N ASP A 16 -17.29 -16.03 -17.40
CA ASP A 16 -16.37 -15.06 -16.76
C ASP A 16 -15.03 -15.71 -16.33
N VAL A 17 -15.03 -17.03 -16.13
CA VAL A 17 -13.79 -17.80 -15.84
C VAL A 17 -12.88 -17.84 -17.07
N LEU A 18 -13.45 -17.83 -18.28
CA LEU A 18 -12.68 -17.76 -19.53
C LEU A 18 -12.12 -16.36 -19.81
N GLY A 19 -12.85 -15.30 -19.43
CA GLY A 19 -12.42 -13.91 -19.65
C GLY A 19 -11.33 -13.41 -18.69
N ARG A 20 -11.19 -14.01 -17.50
CA ARG A 20 -10.14 -13.65 -16.51
C ARG A 20 -8.99 -14.64 -16.42
N SER A 21 -9.03 -15.69 -17.22
CA SER A 21 -7.99 -16.71 -17.23
C SER A 21 -6.78 -16.20 -18.03
N GLU A 22 -5.73 -15.77 -17.32
CA GLU A 22 -4.37 -15.63 -17.87
C GLU A 22 -3.76 -16.99 -18.30
N ILE A 23 -4.48 -18.10 -18.08
CA ILE A 23 -4.11 -19.44 -18.52
C ILE A 23 -4.61 -19.62 -19.97
N PRO A 24 -3.78 -20.13 -20.91
CA PRO A 24 -4.18 -20.39 -22.29
C PRO A 24 -5.07 -21.64 -22.39
N LEU A 25 -6.16 -21.68 -21.60
CA LEU A 25 -7.20 -22.73 -21.60
C LEU A 25 -7.78 -22.96 -23.00
N ALA A 26 -7.88 -21.90 -23.81
CA ALA A 26 -8.28 -22.00 -25.21
C ALA A 26 -7.28 -22.83 -26.04
N VAL A 27 -5.97 -22.68 -25.81
CA VAL A 27 -4.93 -23.43 -26.54
C VAL A 27 -4.94 -24.90 -26.14
N TYR A 28 -5.03 -25.20 -24.84
CA TYR A 28 -5.20 -26.58 -24.37
C TYR A 28 -6.49 -27.21 -24.89
N GLY A 29 -7.58 -26.44 -24.96
CA GLY A 29 -8.85 -26.87 -25.53
C GLY A 29 -8.75 -27.21 -27.02
N VAL A 30 -8.05 -26.38 -27.80
CA VAL A 30 -7.79 -26.64 -29.23
C VAL A 30 -6.93 -27.90 -29.40
N ILE A 31 -5.85 -28.07 -28.63
CA ILE A 31 -5.01 -29.27 -28.72
C ILE A 31 -5.82 -30.53 -28.37
N PHE A 32 -6.59 -30.49 -27.28
CA PHE A 32 -7.41 -31.62 -26.85
C PHE A 32 -8.50 -31.97 -27.86
N SER A 33 -9.18 -30.95 -28.42
CA SER A 33 -10.18 -31.15 -29.49
C SER A 33 -9.56 -31.73 -30.76
N THR A 34 -8.34 -31.30 -31.11
CA THR A 34 -7.62 -31.81 -32.29
C THR A 34 -7.19 -33.27 -32.08
N MET A 35 -6.72 -33.63 -30.88
CA MET A 35 -6.46 -35.03 -30.51
C MET A 35 -7.74 -35.88 -30.58
N ALA A 36 -8.88 -35.36 -30.12
CA ALA A 36 -10.16 -36.07 -30.21
C ALA A 36 -10.60 -36.31 -31.66
N VAL A 37 -10.42 -35.32 -32.56
CA VAL A 37 -10.68 -35.49 -33.99
C VAL A 37 -9.74 -36.53 -34.59
N LEU A 38 -8.43 -36.43 -34.32
CA LEU A 38 -7.45 -37.40 -34.83
C LEU A 38 -7.74 -38.83 -34.35
N TRP A 39 -8.24 -39.01 -33.13
CA TRP A 39 -8.65 -40.31 -32.61
C TRP A 39 -9.76 -40.95 -33.46
N VAL A 40 -10.73 -40.15 -33.90
CA VAL A 40 -11.84 -40.60 -34.75
C VAL A 40 -11.34 -41.02 -36.14
N PHE A 41 -10.29 -40.37 -36.67
CA PHE A 41 -9.75 -40.65 -38.00
C PHE A 41 -8.61 -41.69 -38.03
N GLN A 42 -8.21 -42.25 -36.88
CA GLN A 42 -7.05 -43.17 -36.81
C GLN A 42 -7.21 -44.43 -37.67
N SER A 43 -8.45 -44.86 -37.91
CA SER A 43 -8.73 -46.06 -38.72
C SER A 43 -8.51 -45.85 -40.22
N LEU A 44 -8.44 -44.60 -40.69
CA LEU A 44 -8.30 -44.26 -42.12
C LEU A 44 -6.84 -44.05 -42.51
N HIS A 45 -6.05 -43.38 -41.67
CA HIS A 45 -4.64 -43.04 -41.95
C HIS A 45 -3.74 -43.20 -40.71
N PRO A 46 -3.54 -44.43 -40.21
CA PRO A 46 -2.94 -44.69 -38.91
C PRO A 46 -1.58 -44.01 -38.70
N ASP A 47 -0.68 -44.10 -39.69
CA ASP A 47 0.68 -43.54 -39.60
C ASP A 47 0.70 -42.01 -39.51
N VAL A 48 -0.21 -41.34 -40.24
CA VAL A 48 -0.33 -39.87 -40.24
C VAL A 48 -0.93 -39.39 -38.93
N THR A 49 -1.98 -40.06 -38.44
CA THR A 49 -2.57 -39.75 -37.13
C THR A 49 -1.58 -39.96 -35.99
N LEU A 50 -0.77 -41.03 -36.01
CA LEU A 50 0.21 -41.29 -34.97
C LEU A 50 1.28 -40.18 -34.92
N GLY A 51 1.79 -39.75 -36.07
CA GLY A 51 2.73 -38.62 -36.18
C GLY A 51 2.15 -37.33 -35.60
N PHE A 52 0.95 -36.93 -36.01
CA PHE A 52 0.28 -35.75 -35.47
C PHE A 52 -0.04 -35.86 -33.98
N PHE A 53 -0.41 -37.05 -33.48
CA PHE A 53 -0.61 -37.29 -32.05
C PHE A 53 0.67 -37.03 -31.25
N THR A 54 1.81 -37.54 -31.73
CA THR A 54 3.09 -37.35 -31.04
C THR A 54 3.54 -35.89 -31.04
N GLU A 55 3.35 -35.16 -32.13
CA GLU A 55 3.68 -33.74 -32.21
C GLU A 55 2.74 -32.88 -31.34
N LEU A 56 1.44 -33.14 -31.35
CA LEU A 56 0.47 -32.41 -30.52
C LEU A 56 0.69 -32.66 -29.03
N LEU A 57 1.03 -33.90 -28.65
CA LEU A 57 1.38 -34.25 -27.28
C LEU A 57 2.68 -33.53 -26.86
N GLY A 58 3.69 -33.50 -27.75
CA GLY A 58 4.92 -32.76 -27.54
C GLY A 58 4.68 -31.26 -27.36
N ALA A 59 3.87 -30.65 -28.23
CA ALA A 59 3.50 -29.24 -28.16
C ALA A 59 2.72 -28.90 -26.87
N ALA A 60 1.75 -29.73 -26.48
CA ALA A 60 1.03 -29.58 -25.21
C ALA A 60 1.98 -29.67 -24.00
N PHE A 61 2.93 -30.60 -24.03
CA PHE A 61 3.89 -30.77 -22.97
C PHE A 61 4.87 -29.59 -22.87
N THR A 62 5.35 -29.08 -24.00
CA THR A 62 6.19 -27.86 -24.03
C THR A 62 5.44 -26.64 -23.53
N LEU A 63 4.19 -26.44 -23.95
CA LEU A 63 3.33 -25.36 -23.43
C LEU A 63 3.09 -25.52 -21.93
N PHE A 64 2.82 -26.73 -21.46
CA PHE A 64 2.64 -27.02 -20.05
C PHE A 64 3.90 -26.72 -19.23
N ILE A 65 5.09 -27.07 -19.74
CA ILE A 65 6.36 -26.73 -19.09
C ILE A 65 6.53 -25.21 -19.04
N ILE A 66 6.33 -24.52 -20.16
CA ILE A 66 6.47 -23.07 -20.25
C ILE A 66 5.49 -22.39 -19.28
N ASP A 67 4.22 -22.75 -19.30
CA ASP A 67 3.22 -22.20 -18.38
C ASP A 67 3.56 -22.51 -16.93
N THR A 68 3.85 -23.77 -16.60
CA THR A 68 4.10 -24.17 -15.21
C THR A 68 5.36 -23.51 -14.67
N LEU A 69 6.43 -23.41 -15.47
CA LEU A 69 7.68 -22.77 -15.07
C LEU A 69 7.56 -21.24 -15.05
N LEU A 70 6.91 -20.62 -16.04
CA LEU A 70 6.69 -19.17 -16.05
C LEU A 70 5.74 -18.74 -14.94
N VAL A 71 4.63 -19.44 -14.73
CA VAL A 71 3.68 -19.14 -13.64
C VAL A 71 4.36 -19.33 -12.29
N ARG A 72 5.06 -20.45 -12.03
CA ARG A 72 5.77 -20.63 -10.76
C ARG A 72 6.89 -19.60 -10.56
N SER A 73 7.64 -19.28 -11.61
CA SER A 73 8.71 -18.27 -11.57
C SER A 73 8.15 -16.87 -11.32
N LYS A 74 7.07 -16.50 -12.01
CA LYS A 74 6.35 -15.23 -11.81
C LYS A 74 5.76 -15.15 -10.41
N VAL A 75 5.06 -16.19 -9.94
CA VAL A 75 4.46 -16.25 -8.60
C VAL A 75 5.53 -16.16 -7.50
N LYS A 76 6.65 -16.89 -7.63
CA LYS A 76 7.74 -16.81 -6.64
C LYS A 76 8.41 -15.44 -6.64
N ARG A 77 8.73 -14.89 -7.82
CA ARG A 77 9.29 -13.54 -7.95
C ARG A 77 8.32 -12.49 -7.41
N TRP A 78 7.04 -12.66 -7.67
CA TRP A 78 5.99 -11.77 -7.21
C TRP A 78 5.88 -11.75 -5.69
N LYS A 79 5.84 -12.93 -5.06
CA LYS A 79 5.84 -13.03 -3.59
C LYS A 79 7.01 -12.25 -2.97
N ILE A 80 8.21 -12.37 -3.56
CA ILE A 80 9.39 -11.63 -3.11
C ILE A 80 9.22 -10.12 -3.30
N VAL A 81 8.73 -9.68 -4.47
CA VAL A 81 8.52 -8.25 -4.75
C VAL A 81 7.46 -7.66 -3.82
N GLN A 82 6.37 -8.37 -3.59
CA GLN A 82 5.32 -7.97 -2.65
C GLN A 82 5.86 -7.84 -1.23
N GLU A 83 6.62 -8.81 -0.73
CA GLU A 83 7.27 -8.74 0.59
C GLU A 83 8.18 -7.50 0.71
N HIS A 84 8.92 -7.15 -0.35
CA HIS A 84 9.78 -5.95 -0.35
C HIS A 84 8.97 -4.66 -0.37
N VAL A 85 7.91 -4.60 -1.17
CA VAL A 85 7.00 -3.45 -1.23
C VAL A 85 6.33 -3.23 0.12
N ASP A 86 5.76 -4.29 0.70
CA ASP A 86 5.09 -4.25 2.00
C ASP A 86 6.07 -3.79 3.09
N TYR A 87 7.32 -4.26 3.03
CA TYR A 87 8.40 -3.79 3.90
C TYR A 87 8.69 -2.28 3.74
N LEU A 88 8.80 -1.79 2.50
CA LEU A 88 9.06 -0.37 2.23
C LEU A 88 7.92 0.50 2.76
N ILE A 89 6.67 0.11 2.50
CA ILE A 89 5.48 0.78 3.02
C ILE A 89 5.53 0.78 4.55
N ALA A 90 5.74 -0.39 5.17
CA ALA A 90 5.75 -0.50 6.63
C ALA A 90 6.85 0.33 7.29
N ARG A 91 8.03 0.38 6.68
CA ARG A 91 9.15 1.20 7.13
C ARG A 91 8.81 2.68 7.05
N ASP A 92 8.26 3.14 5.93
CA ASP A 92 8.05 4.57 5.70
C ASP A 92 6.83 5.08 6.49
N VAL A 93 5.78 4.27 6.65
CA VAL A 93 4.66 4.52 7.57
C VAL A 93 5.15 4.60 9.02
N ASN A 94 5.98 3.66 9.49
CA ASN A 94 6.52 3.71 10.85
C ASN A 94 7.40 4.95 11.09
N ARG A 95 8.25 5.32 10.12
CA ARG A 95 9.03 6.54 10.20
C ARG A 95 8.14 7.77 10.26
N LEU A 96 7.10 7.84 9.43
CA LEU A 96 6.15 8.95 9.45
C LEU A 96 5.45 9.07 10.81
N ARG A 97 5.05 7.96 11.43
CA ARG A 97 4.50 7.94 12.81
C ARG A 97 5.46 8.53 13.83
N ASP A 98 6.72 8.12 13.78
CA ASP A 98 7.76 8.61 14.67
C ASP A 98 7.98 10.12 14.46
N GLY A 99 8.02 10.53 13.20
CA GLY A 99 8.13 11.92 12.78
C GLY A 99 6.99 12.77 13.31
N LEU A 100 5.73 12.33 13.14
CA LEU A 100 4.55 13.05 13.63
C LEU A 100 4.53 13.13 15.15
N ALA A 101 4.77 12.02 15.84
CA ALA A 101 4.82 12.00 17.30
C ALA A 101 5.81 13.05 17.83
N MET A 102 7.04 13.03 17.34
CA MET A 102 8.07 13.98 17.81
C MET A 102 7.83 15.42 17.32
N ARG A 103 7.48 15.61 16.04
CA ARG A 103 7.49 16.94 15.41
C ARG A 103 6.17 17.67 15.54
N ALA A 104 5.05 16.97 15.41
CA ALA A 104 3.73 17.56 15.56
C ALA A 104 3.30 17.64 17.03
N PHE A 105 3.69 16.67 17.86
CA PHE A 105 3.19 16.56 19.24
C PHE A 105 4.27 16.64 20.32
N GLY A 106 5.54 16.84 19.96
CA GLY A 106 6.61 16.96 20.95
C GLY A 106 6.82 15.69 21.79
N PHE A 107 6.56 14.51 21.23
CA PHE A 107 6.67 13.24 21.93
C PHE A 107 8.07 13.02 22.51
N ASP A 108 8.13 12.92 23.83
CA ASP A 108 9.32 12.61 24.61
C ASP A 108 9.06 11.34 25.43
N PRO A 109 9.50 10.16 24.95
CA PRO A 109 9.15 8.89 25.58
C PRO A 109 9.84 8.70 26.93
N VAL A 110 9.11 8.19 27.91
CA VAL A 110 9.71 7.82 29.20
C VAL A 110 10.41 6.46 29.05
N ILE A 111 11.74 6.46 29.15
CA ILE A 111 12.57 5.25 29.05
C ILE A 111 12.82 4.71 30.46
N LYS A 112 12.17 3.59 30.81
CA LYS A 112 12.42 2.87 32.08
C LYS A 112 13.70 2.04 32.01
N ALA A 113 14.39 1.83 33.13
CA ALA A 113 15.53 0.92 33.20
C ALA A 113 15.08 -0.53 32.88
N GLY A 114 15.76 -1.20 31.95
CA GLY A 114 15.39 -2.54 31.46
C GLY A 114 16.26 -3.01 30.30
N ARG A 115 15.94 -4.17 29.69
CA ARG A 115 16.60 -4.62 28.45
C ARG A 115 16.20 -3.73 27.28
N SER A 116 17.08 -3.62 26.27
CA SER A 116 16.88 -2.72 25.12
C SER A 116 15.62 -3.02 24.31
N GLU A 117 15.26 -4.29 24.12
CA GLU A 117 14.05 -4.65 23.35
C GLU A 117 12.75 -4.32 24.10
N ASP A 118 12.69 -4.57 25.40
CA ASP A 118 11.53 -4.20 26.24
C ASP A 118 11.30 -2.69 26.25
N GLN A 119 12.40 -1.92 26.27
CA GLN A 119 12.35 -0.46 26.16
C GLN A 119 11.80 -0.01 24.80
N LEU A 120 12.27 -0.59 23.70
CA LEU A 120 11.78 -0.26 22.36
C LEU A 120 10.29 -0.59 22.21
N HIS A 121 9.84 -1.71 22.76
CA HIS A 121 8.41 -2.06 22.76
C HIS A 121 7.59 -1.03 23.55
N ALA A 122 8.03 -0.68 24.76
CA ALA A 122 7.34 0.32 25.60
C ALA A 122 7.25 1.70 24.92
N VAL A 123 8.30 2.15 24.23
CA VAL A 123 8.29 3.41 23.47
C VAL A 123 7.28 3.35 22.32
N ARG A 124 7.20 2.22 21.61
CA ARG A 124 6.24 2.03 20.52
C ARG A 124 4.80 2.03 21.01
N GLU A 125 4.53 1.45 22.17
CA GLU A 125 3.22 1.48 22.81
C GLU A 125 2.84 2.90 23.24
N GLN A 126 3.74 3.63 23.90
CA GLN A 126 3.52 5.03 24.28
C GLN A 126 3.20 5.88 23.04
N ARG A 127 3.95 5.72 21.95
CA ARG A 127 3.70 6.40 20.68
C ARG A 127 2.36 6.01 20.07
N ALA A 128 2.04 4.72 20.04
CA ALA A 128 0.76 4.24 19.50
C ALA A 128 -0.41 4.84 20.29
N ALA A 129 -0.33 4.84 21.62
CA ALA A 129 -1.34 5.43 22.48
C ALA A 129 -1.49 6.94 22.23
N LEU A 130 -0.37 7.68 22.11
CA LEU A 130 -0.40 9.09 21.75
C LEU A 130 -1.13 9.34 20.43
N LEU A 131 -0.73 8.65 19.36
CA LEU A 131 -1.29 8.87 18.03
C LEU A 131 -2.78 8.52 17.95
N SER A 132 -3.20 7.44 18.60
CA SER A 132 -4.62 7.08 18.71
C SER A 132 -5.41 8.08 19.55
N ALA A 133 -4.84 8.60 20.64
CA ALA A 133 -5.47 9.65 21.43
C ALA A 133 -5.61 10.95 20.62
N MET A 134 -4.63 11.31 19.79
CA MET A 134 -4.70 12.50 18.94
C MET A 134 -5.72 12.34 17.80
N GLU A 135 -5.84 11.15 17.21
CA GLU A 135 -6.84 10.87 16.17
C GLU A 135 -8.28 11.03 16.68
N ALA A 136 -8.54 10.65 17.94
CA ALA A 136 -9.86 10.72 18.55
C ALA A 136 -10.29 12.14 18.96
N LYS A 137 -9.38 13.12 18.93
CA LYS A 137 -9.67 14.50 19.33
C LYS A 137 -10.48 15.24 18.28
N SER A 138 -11.27 16.22 18.73
CA SER A 138 -11.84 17.21 17.82
C SER A 138 -10.75 18.06 17.17
N LEU A 139 -11.07 18.70 16.04
CA LEU A 139 -10.12 19.55 15.30
C LEU A 139 -9.54 20.69 16.15
N ASP A 140 -10.35 21.26 17.04
CA ASP A 140 -9.92 22.36 17.91
C ASP A 140 -8.96 21.87 19.00
N GLU A 141 -9.29 20.73 19.64
CA GLU A 141 -8.41 20.09 20.62
C GLU A 141 -7.09 19.59 20.01
N LEU A 142 -7.15 19.10 18.76
CA LEU A 142 -5.96 18.72 18.01
C LEU A 142 -5.09 19.94 17.72
N GLY A 143 -5.70 21.05 17.27
CA GLY A 143 -5.00 22.31 17.04
C GLY A 143 -4.27 22.82 18.29
N ALA A 144 -4.89 22.71 19.46
CA ALA A 144 -4.27 23.05 20.74
C ALA A 144 -3.14 22.09 21.16
N ALA A 145 -3.19 20.83 20.70
CA ALA A 145 -2.16 19.83 20.98
C ALA A 145 -0.94 19.91 20.04
N LEU A 146 -1.05 20.62 18.91
CA LEU A 146 0.06 20.79 17.99
C LEU A 146 1.15 21.67 18.61
N SER A 147 2.37 21.14 18.64
CA SER A 147 3.55 21.90 19.05
C SER A 147 3.97 22.83 17.92
N THR A 148 3.50 24.08 17.97
CA THR A 148 3.80 25.09 16.95
C THR A 148 5.31 25.32 16.79
N LYS A 149 6.07 25.29 17.89
CA LYS A 149 7.52 25.48 17.90
C LYS A 149 8.28 24.39 17.14
N SER A 150 7.83 23.13 17.18
CA SER A 150 8.53 22.03 16.50
C SER A 150 7.98 21.76 15.10
N LEU A 151 6.67 21.91 14.91
CA LEU A 151 6.01 21.61 13.64
C LEU A 151 6.35 22.65 12.57
N PHE A 152 6.27 23.94 12.90
CA PHE A 152 6.45 25.04 11.95
C PHE A 152 7.93 25.42 11.79
N THR A 153 8.74 24.46 11.34
CA THR A 153 10.18 24.64 11.11
C THR A 153 10.61 24.08 9.76
N GLU A 154 11.69 24.62 9.20
CA GLU A 154 12.23 24.15 7.92
C GLU A 154 12.73 22.70 8.00
N ASN A 155 13.24 22.28 9.17
CA ASN A 155 13.64 20.89 9.39
C ASN A 155 12.43 19.94 9.31
N THR A 156 11.32 20.30 9.95
CA THR A 156 10.08 19.51 9.86
C THR A 156 9.51 19.50 8.45
N TYR A 157 9.54 20.64 7.74
CA TYR A 157 9.19 20.70 6.31
C TYR A 157 10.03 19.72 5.48
N ALA A 158 11.36 19.80 5.56
CA ALA A 158 12.26 18.96 4.77
C ALA A 158 12.07 17.46 5.07
N TYR A 159 11.88 17.12 6.34
CA TYR A 159 11.58 15.75 6.75
C TYR A 159 10.27 15.24 6.14
N LEU A 160 9.19 16.00 6.23
CA LEU A 160 7.88 15.59 5.71
C LEU A 160 7.89 15.53 4.18
N ASP A 161 8.59 16.46 3.51
CA ASP A 161 8.75 16.44 2.06
C ASP A 161 9.49 15.18 1.60
N GLU A 162 10.57 14.80 2.29
CA GLU A 162 11.30 13.55 2.06
C GLU A 162 10.37 12.33 2.21
N LYS A 163 9.51 12.30 3.24
CA LYS A 163 8.57 11.18 3.45
C LYS A 163 7.48 11.13 2.40
N ALA A 164 6.94 12.27 1.98
CA ALA A 164 6.01 12.32 0.86
C ALA A 164 6.66 11.78 -0.43
N ASN A 165 7.91 12.16 -0.72
CA ASN A 165 8.63 11.67 -1.89
C ASN A 165 8.95 10.17 -1.80
N ALA A 166 9.26 9.65 -0.61
CA ALA A 166 9.45 8.22 -0.38
C ALA A 166 8.18 7.41 -0.71
N LEU A 167 7.02 7.87 -0.24
CA LEU A 167 5.73 7.25 -0.61
C LEU A 167 5.46 7.34 -2.11
N TRP A 168 5.75 8.49 -2.74
CA TRP A 168 5.59 8.67 -4.18
C TRP A 168 6.44 7.69 -4.99
N ASN A 169 7.67 7.46 -4.54
CA ASN A 169 8.59 6.53 -5.19
C ASN A 169 8.10 5.08 -5.16
N ILE A 170 7.33 4.68 -4.13
CA ILE A 170 6.71 3.36 -4.06
C ILE A 170 5.73 3.15 -5.23
N PHE A 171 4.96 4.17 -5.61
CA PHE A 171 4.07 4.08 -6.79
C PHE A 171 4.80 4.11 -8.12
N ASN A 172 5.92 4.82 -8.20
CA ASN A 172 6.69 4.88 -9.44
C ASN A 172 7.59 3.66 -9.64
N MET A 173 7.55 2.68 -8.73
CA MET A 173 8.17 1.39 -8.98
C MET A 173 7.41 0.67 -10.10
N ARG A 174 8.15 0.00 -10.98
CA ARG A 174 7.63 -0.81 -12.10
C ARG A 174 6.53 -1.81 -11.73
N TYR A 175 6.39 -2.13 -10.45
CA TYR A 175 5.51 -3.18 -9.94
C TYR A 175 4.30 -2.64 -9.14
N SER A 176 4.09 -1.32 -9.10
CA SER A 176 2.93 -0.71 -8.42
C SER A 176 1.59 -1.09 -9.05
N GLU A 177 1.57 -1.45 -10.35
CA GLU A 177 0.38 -1.90 -11.09
C GLU A 177 -0.28 -3.17 -10.52
N TYR A 178 0.45 -3.91 -9.67
CA TYR A 178 -0.03 -5.14 -9.04
C TYR A 178 -0.34 -4.96 -7.54
N MET A 179 -0.22 -3.74 -7.01
CA MET A 179 -0.68 -3.44 -5.64
C MET A 179 -2.20 -3.42 -5.58
N ASP A 180 -2.75 -3.68 -4.39
CA ASP A 180 -4.18 -3.52 -4.16
C ASP A 180 -4.63 -2.07 -4.48
N PRO A 181 -5.67 -1.86 -5.30
CA PRO A 181 -6.12 -0.51 -5.66
C PRO A 181 -6.48 0.38 -4.46
N GLU A 182 -7.02 -0.20 -3.38
CA GLU A 182 -7.37 0.54 -2.16
C GLU A 182 -6.12 0.97 -1.40
N LEU A 183 -5.09 0.12 -1.36
CA LEU A 183 -3.78 0.46 -0.79
C LEU A 183 -3.14 1.61 -1.58
N VAL A 184 -3.15 1.52 -2.91
CA VAL A 184 -2.62 2.60 -3.77
C VAL A 184 -3.36 3.91 -3.52
N ALA A 185 -4.69 3.88 -3.51
CA ALA A 185 -5.49 5.06 -3.24
C ALA A 185 -5.19 5.67 -1.85
N THR A 186 -5.06 4.83 -0.82
CA THR A 186 -4.75 5.24 0.55
C THR A 186 -3.38 5.92 0.63
N LEU A 187 -2.36 5.30 0.04
CA LEU A 187 -1.02 5.85 0.05
C LEU A 187 -0.94 7.15 -0.78
N ILE A 188 -1.68 7.28 -1.90
CA ILE A 188 -1.71 8.51 -2.71
C ILE A 188 -2.32 9.64 -1.89
N ARG A 189 -3.44 9.38 -1.22
CA ARG A 189 -4.07 10.36 -0.30
C ARG A 189 -3.11 10.74 0.82
N LEU A 190 -2.42 9.76 1.40
CA LEU A 190 -1.41 10.00 2.43
C LEU A 190 -0.30 10.93 1.92
N HIS A 191 0.24 10.67 0.72
CA HIS A 191 1.20 11.56 0.07
C HIS A 191 0.66 12.98 -0.07
N THR A 192 -0.56 13.14 -0.60
CA THR A 192 -1.19 14.45 -0.80
C THR A 192 -1.33 15.20 0.52
N HIS A 193 -1.86 14.57 1.56
CA HIS A 193 -2.03 15.23 2.86
C HIS A 193 -0.69 15.60 3.52
N ILE A 194 0.39 14.82 3.30
CA ILE A 194 1.73 15.22 3.76
C ILE A 194 2.22 16.44 2.98
N LYS A 195 2.03 16.51 1.65
CA LYS A 195 2.38 17.68 0.85
C LYS A 195 1.56 18.92 1.26
N ASP A 196 0.28 18.74 1.56
CA ASP A 196 -0.56 19.83 2.07
C ASP A 196 -0.05 20.34 3.43
N LEU A 197 0.33 19.43 4.33
CA LEU A 197 0.95 19.79 5.60
C LEU A 197 2.26 20.58 5.38
N CYS A 198 3.10 20.18 4.42
CA CYS A 198 4.27 20.97 4.03
C CYS A 198 3.90 22.38 3.54
N GLY A 199 2.82 22.50 2.75
CA GLY A 199 2.26 23.78 2.31
C GLY A 199 1.82 24.65 3.48
N HIS A 200 1.11 24.08 4.45
CA HIS A 200 0.68 24.77 5.66
C HIS A 200 1.85 25.20 6.55
N ILE A 201 2.91 24.40 6.63
CA ILE A 201 4.14 24.76 7.35
C ILE A 201 4.79 26.00 6.72
N ARG A 202 4.92 26.03 5.40
CA ARG A 202 5.45 27.20 4.68
C ARG A 202 4.54 28.41 4.81
N GLN A 203 3.23 28.21 4.74
CA GLN A 203 2.25 29.29 4.91
C GLN A 203 2.40 29.95 6.29
N HIS A 204 2.54 29.16 7.36
CA HIS A 204 2.82 29.68 8.69
C HIS A 204 4.17 30.42 8.74
N GLY A 205 5.20 29.89 8.08
CA GLY A 205 6.52 30.50 8.00
C GLY A 205 6.56 31.87 7.29
N ARG A 206 5.60 32.16 6.40
CA ARG A 206 5.51 33.46 5.70
C ARG A 206 5.31 34.65 6.63
N ALA A 207 4.79 34.43 7.83
CA ALA A 207 4.63 35.49 8.83
C ALA A 207 5.95 36.23 9.15
N ALA A 208 7.11 35.56 9.02
CA ALA A 208 8.40 36.20 9.21
C ALA A 208 8.77 37.18 8.08
N ALA A 209 8.30 36.93 6.85
CA ALA A 209 8.55 37.77 5.69
C ALA A 209 7.51 38.89 5.52
N PHE A 210 6.30 38.71 6.08
CA PHE A 210 5.19 39.67 6.03
C PHE A 210 4.67 39.96 7.45
N PRO A 211 5.38 40.81 8.24
CA PRO A 211 5.03 41.05 9.65
C PRO A 211 3.64 41.68 9.85
N GLU A 212 3.19 42.49 8.89
CA GLU A 212 1.88 43.17 8.93
C GLU A 212 0.71 42.19 8.87
N ASP A 213 0.89 41.05 8.18
CA ASP A 213 -0.10 39.98 8.02
C ASP A 213 0.26 38.72 8.83
N ALA A 214 1.16 38.84 9.81
CA ALA A 214 1.74 37.69 10.50
C ALA A 214 0.67 36.80 11.15
N GLU A 215 -0.32 37.40 11.83
CA GLU A 215 -1.42 36.68 12.48
C GLU A 215 -2.26 35.89 11.48
N TYR A 216 -2.54 36.46 10.31
CA TYR A 216 -3.28 35.80 9.24
C TYR A 216 -2.54 34.56 8.75
N TYR A 217 -1.26 34.69 8.42
CA TYR A 217 -0.43 33.57 7.91
C TYR A 217 -0.28 32.45 8.94
N GLN A 218 -0.05 32.80 10.21
CA GLN A 218 0.05 31.82 11.30
C GLN A 218 -1.27 31.09 11.52
N THR A 219 -2.39 31.82 11.54
CA THR A 219 -3.73 31.26 11.77
C THR A 219 -4.13 30.32 10.65
N ILE A 220 -4.01 30.74 9.39
CA ILE A 220 -4.35 29.89 8.23
C ILE A 220 -3.43 28.67 8.16
N GLY A 221 -2.13 28.84 8.42
CA GLY A 221 -1.17 27.74 8.49
C GLY A 221 -1.55 26.71 9.56
N LEU A 222 -1.91 27.17 10.77
CA LEU A 222 -2.33 26.29 11.86
C LEU A 222 -3.66 25.57 11.56
N GLN A 223 -4.65 26.28 11.02
CA GLN A 223 -5.95 25.72 10.67
C GLN A 223 -5.87 24.67 9.56
N GLY A 224 -5.00 24.86 8.58
CA GLY A 224 -4.72 23.85 7.57
C GLY A 224 -3.96 22.66 8.15
N ALA A 225 -2.93 22.93 8.96
CA ALA A 225 -2.11 21.88 9.56
C ALA A 225 -2.93 20.91 10.42
N ARG A 226 -3.88 21.39 11.24
CA ARG A 226 -4.75 20.50 12.04
C ARG A 226 -5.59 19.54 11.18
N LEU A 227 -6.08 20.01 10.03
CA LEU A 227 -6.87 19.17 9.11
C LEU A 227 -5.98 18.08 8.50
N SER A 228 -4.84 18.49 7.92
CA SER A 228 -3.92 17.55 7.29
C SER A 228 -3.34 16.56 8.29
N VAL A 229 -2.97 16.99 9.49
CA VAL A 229 -2.47 16.08 10.54
C VAL A 229 -3.54 15.07 10.93
N LEU A 230 -4.81 15.47 11.09
CA LEU A 230 -5.88 14.53 11.43
C LEU A 230 -6.04 13.44 10.36
N GLU A 231 -6.10 13.85 9.09
CA GLU A 231 -6.24 12.89 7.98
C GLU A 231 -5.02 11.97 7.87
N ILE A 232 -3.80 12.50 8.05
CA ILE A 232 -2.58 11.69 8.11
C ILE A 232 -2.66 10.67 9.25
N LEU A 233 -3.11 11.07 10.45
CA LEU A 233 -3.23 10.17 11.60
C LEU A 233 -4.18 9.00 11.32
N LYS A 234 -5.37 9.29 10.76
CA LYS A 234 -6.35 8.27 10.37
C LYS A 234 -5.74 7.26 9.41
N MET A 235 -5.19 7.72 8.28
CA MET A 235 -4.61 6.84 7.27
C MET A 235 -3.43 6.01 7.80
N VAL A 236 -2.59 6.61 8.63
CA VAL A 236 -1.43 5.92 9.21
C VAL A 236 -1.84 4.87 10.26
N ASN A 237 -2.91 5.11 11.01
CA ASN A 237 -3.48 4.12 11.91
C ASN A 237 -4.26 3.03 11.17
N ASP A 238 -4.95 3.36 10.06
CA ASP A 238 -5.58 2.37 9.19
C ASP A 238 -4.53 1.43 8.55
N LEU A 239 -3.47 1.99 7.98
CA LEU A 239 -2.35 1.22 7.43
C LEU A 239 -1.70 0.31 8.49
N LYS A 240 -1.66 0.75 9.77
CA LYS A 240 -1.23 -0.12 10.88
C LYS A 240 -2.17 -1.31 11.06
N GLN A 241 -3.47 -1.06 11.12
CA GLN A 241 -4.47 -2.11 11.34
C GLN A 241 -4.45 -3.15 10.22
N GLN A 242 -4.21 -2.70 8.98
CA GLN A 242 -4.04 -3.56 7.81
C GLN A 242 -2.73 -4.39 7.82
N GLY A 243 -1.81 -4.13 8.76
CA GLY A 243 -0.58 -4.88 8.91
C GLY A 243 0.66 -4.20 8.34
N TYR A 244 0.52 -3.06 7.66
CA TYR A 244 1.61 -2.24 7.12
C TYR A 244 2.33 -1.40 8.19
N SER A 245 2.38 -1.89 9.43
CA SER A 245 3.31 -1.39 10.46
C SER A 245 3.90 -2.50 11.33
N ARG A 246 3.68 -3.78 10.99
CA ARG A 246 4.32 -4.91 11.69
C ARG A 246 5.83 -4.79 11.59
N GLU A 247 6.53 -5.30 12.61
CA GLU A 247 7.98 -5.37 12.59
C GLU A 247 8.43 -6.01 11.28
N ALA A 248 9.39 -5.36 10.62
CA ALA A 248 10.13 -5.99 9.56
C ALA A 248 10.70 -7.29 10.13
N LEU A 249 10.17 -8.43 9.68
CA LEU A 249 10.80 -9.71 9.92
C LEU A 249 12.25 -9.57 9.46
N LYS A 250 13.18 -9.76 10.40
CA LYS A 250 14.62 -9.81 10.14
C LYS A 250 14.82 -10.81 9.00
N TYR A 251 15.20 -10.32 7.82
CA TYR A 251 15.92 -11.12 6.83
C TYR A 251 17.40 -11.10 7.19
#